data_AF-A0A9W8B328-F1
#
_entry.id   AF-A0A9W8B328-F1
#
_cell.length_a   1.000
_cell.length_b   1.000
_cell.length_c   1.000
_cell.angle_alpha   90.00
_cell.angle_beta   90.00
_cell.angle_gamma   90.00
#
_symmetry.space_group_name_H-M   'P 1'
#
loop_
_entity.id
_entity.type
_entity.pdbx_description
1 polymer ?
#
loop_
_entity_poly.entity_id
_entity_poly.type
_entity_poly.pdbx_seq_one_letter_code
_entity_poly.pdbx_strand_id
1 'polypeptide(L)'
;MKAFALTTAALSALAFTSAATTGSTASNNFTMSYPPARGSDPGQALTGPCGGFNQATNYTDVQSQQQMNFTVPSSQKGMISLFYLTAENNNTSWKPLANATVSGDDTTVSATVNFDGKASPDTKGTVKAVFFRTDSNLSDKPLYQCADVKLGKEVKSTPSNAASLPIASSLLALTAVAALLQMH
;
A
#
# COMPACT_ATOMS: atom_id res chain seq x y z
N MET A 1 80.40 -7.71 31.30
CA MET A 1 80.64 -6.77 30.19
C MET A 1 79.84 -7.26 28.97
N LYS A 2 79.17 -6.34 28.26
CA LYS A 2 78.50 -6.51 26.95
C LYS A 2 77.22 -7.38 26.95
N ALA A 3 76.13 -7.04 26.27
CA ALA A 3 75.73 -5.83 25.54
C ALA A 3 74.21 -5.85 25.34
N PHE A 4 73.63 -4.66 25.26
CA PHE A 4 72.27 -4.32 24.80
C PHE A 4 72.01 -4.82 23.37
N ALA A 5 70.80 -5.29 23.08
CA ALA A 5 70.19 -5.21 21.76
C ALA A 5 68.67 -5.05 21.90
N LEU A 6 68.22 -3.82 21.65
CA LEU A 6 66.84 -3.38 21.56
C LEU A 6 66.42 -3.55 20.09
N THR A 7 65.41 -4.37 19.80
CA THR A 7 64.90 -4.50 18.42
C THR A 7 63.44 -4.06 18.38
N THR A 8 63.27 -2.83 17.91
CA THR A 8 62.00 -2.18 17.60
C THR A 8 61.46 -2.76 16.29
N ALA A 9 60.29 -3.41 16.30
CA ALA A 9 59.59 -3.80 15.08
C ALA A 9 58.49 -2.76 14.79
N ALA A 10 58.60 -2.12 13.63
CA ALA A 10 57.75 -1.03 13.18
C ALA A 10 56.37 -1.49 12.68
N LEU A 11 55.39 -0.64 12.92
CA LEU A 11 54.03 -0.64 12.38
C LEU A 11 54.03 -0.66 10.83
N SER A 12 53.13 -1.48 10.26
CA SER A 12 52.54 -1.24 8.93
C SER A 12 51.05 -1.56 9.00
N ALA A 13 50.25 -0.59 9.47
CA ALA A 13 48.80 -0.64 9.40
C ALA A 13 48.36 -0.17 8.00
N LEU A 14 48.02 -1.13 7.13
CA LEU A 14 47.36 -0.85 5.85
C LEU A 14 45.91 -0.43 6.14
N ALA A 15 45.65 0.88 6.14
CA ALA A 15 44.31 1.41 6.12
C ALA A 15 43.71 1.21 4.72
N PHE A 16 42.90 0.16 4.55
CA PHE A 16 41.99 0.04 3.40
C PHE A 16 40.81 0.98 3.63
N THR A 17 40.88 2.17 3.04
CA THR A 17 39.73 3.07 2.93
C THR A 17 38.82 2.56 1.82
N SER A 18 37.92 1.64 2.14
CA SER A 18 36.81 1.29 1.26
C SER A 18 35.86 2.49 1.22
N ALA A 19 35.96 3.28 0.15
CA ALA A 19 34.94 4.25 -0.21
C ALA A 19 33.64 3.48 -0.50
N ALA A 20 32.81 3.30 0.52
CA ALA A 20 31.44 2.89 0.36
C ALA A 20 30.72 4.03 -0.36
N THR A 21 30.63 3.94 -1.69
CA THR A 21 29.64 4.68 -2.44
C THR A 21 28.28 4.17 -1.96
N THR A 22 27.71 4.85 -0.97
CA THR A 22 26.29 4.75 -0.67
C THR A 22 25.56 5.36 -1.86
N GLY A 23 25.43 4.56 -2.92
CA GLY A 23 24.47 4.83 -3.97
C GLY A 23 23.13 4.89 -3.26
N SER A 24 22.60 6.10 -3.12
CA SER A 24 21.24 6.35 -2.68
C SER A 24 20.34 5.66 -3.70
N THR A 25 19.97 4.41 -3.43
CA THR A 25 18.88 3.74 -4.11
C THR A 25 17.67 4.64 -3.92
N ALA A 26 17.21 5.25 -5.01
CA ALA A 26 15.95 5.96 -5.01
C ALA A 26 14.92 5.05 -4.34
N SER A 27 14.33 5.55 -3.27
CA SER A 27 13.40 4.82 -2.41
C SER A 27 12.21 4.37 -3.27
N ASN A 28 12.28 3.14 -3.81
CA ASN A 28 11.21 2.45 -4.54
C ASN A 28 10.12 1.99 -3.57
N ASN A 29 9.71 2.87 -2.65
CA ASN A 29 8.92 2.52 -1.48
C ASN A 29 7.44 2.47 -1.83
N PHE A 30 7.09 1.53 -2.70
CA PHE A 30 5.72 1.04 -2.80
C PHE A 30 5.37 0.29 -1.51
N THR A 31 4.39 0.81 -0.76
CA THR A 31 3.94 0.20 0.49
C THR A 31 2.41 0.17 0.54
N MET A 32 1.86 -0.89 1.12
CA MET A 32 0.44 -0.93 1.47
C MET A 32 0.26 -0.25 2.83
N SER A 33 -0.41 0.89 2.84
CA SER A 33 -0.63 1.70 4.05
C SER A 33 -1.88 1.28 4.81
N TYR A 34 -2.90 0.78 4.12
CA TYR A 34 -4.06 0.17 4.75
C TYR A 34 -4.64 -0.99 3.91
N PRO A 35 -4.90 -2.16 4.53
CA PRO A 35 -4.40 -2.61 5.82
C PRO A 35 -2.86 -2.55 5.90
N PRO A 36 -2.27 -2.46 7.10
CA PRO A 36 -0.81 -2.36 7.23
C PRO A 36 -0.10 -3.54 6.56
N ALA A 37 0.91 -3.24 5.73
CA ALA A 37 1.78 -4.27 5.17
C ALA A 37 2.50 -5.05 6.29
N ARG A 38 2.83 -6.32 6.02
CA ARG A 38 3.64 -7.17 6.92
C ARG A 38 5.02 -6.60 7.23
N GLY A 39 5.54 -5.75 6.35
CA GLY A 39 6.83 -5.09 6.48
C GLY A 39 7.15 -4.28 5.23
N SER A 40 8.20 -3.47 5.32
CA SER A 40 8.73 -2.72 4.19
C SER A 40 10.26 -2.79 4.22
N ASP A 41 10.82 -3.50 3.24
CA ASP A 41 12.25 -3.45 2.92
C ASP A 41 12.36 -3.27 1.39
N PRO A 42 12.92 -2.14 0.91
CA PRO A 42 13.08 -1.87 -0.51
C PRO A 42 13.89 -2.96 -1.23
N GLY A 43 14.85 -3.59 -0.54
CA GLY A 43 15.66 -4.69 -1.08
C GLY A 43 14.87 -5.99 -1.25
N GLN A 44 13.85 -6.21 -0.43
CA GLN A 44 13.03 -7.43 -0.47
C GLN A 44 11.75 -7.27 -1.29
N ALA A 45 11.31 -6.04 -1.59
CA ALA A 45 10.08 -5.77 -2.34
C ALA A 45 10.01 -6.47 -3.71
N LEU A 46 11.14 -6.85 -4.31
CA LEU A 46 11.21 -7.59 -5.58
C LEU A 46 11.03 -9.12 -5.42
N THR A 47 10.94 -9.62 -4.18
CA THR A 47 10.86 -11.05 -3.85
C THR A 47 9.42 -11.45 -3.56
N GLY A 48 8.79 -12.15 -4.50
CA GLY A 48 7.44 -12.66 -4.33
C GLY A 48 7.35 -13.78 -3.28
N PRO A 49 6.13 -14.07 -2.77
CA PRO A 49 4.88 -13.37 -3.04
C PRO A 49 4.66 -12.09 -2.23
N CYS A 50 5.39 -11.89 -1.12
CA CYS A 50 5.09 -10.85 -0.12
C CYS A 50 6.26 -9.92 0.18
N GLY A 51 7.14 -9.67 -0.79
CA GLY A 51 8.30 -8.81 -0.62
C GLY A 51 9.28 -9.35 0.42
N GLY A 52 9.49 -10.68 0.46
CA GLY A 52 10.30 -11.36 1.47
C GLY A 52 9.59 -11.65 2.81
N PHE A 53 8.51 -10.92 3.13
CA PHE A 53 7.73 -11.09 4.37
C PHE A 53 6.66 -12.18 4.23
N ASN A 54 7.09 -13.42 4.01
CA ASN A 54 6.20 -14.53 3.66
C ASN A 54 5.41 -15.12 4.83
N GLN A 55 5.79 -14.80 6.07
CA GLN A 55 5.08 -15.25 7.27
C GLN A 55 3.98 -14.26 7.65
N ALA A 56 2.80 -14.78 7.98
CA ALA A 56 1.71 -13.95 8.50
C ALA A 56 2.06 -13.40 9.88
N THR A 57 1.69 -12.16 10.16
CA THR A 57 2.04 -11.49 11.42
C THR A 57 0.79 -11.04 12.18
N ASN A 58 0.13 -9.99 11.69
CA ASN A 58 -1.02 -9.35 12.35
C ASN A 58 -2.19 -9.22 11.38
N TYR A 59 -3.32 -9.81 11.75
CA TYR A 59 -4.55 -9.74 10.96
C TYR A 59 -5.32 -8.46 11.26
N THR A 60 -5.62 -7.69 10.22
CA THR A 60 -6.48 -6.51 10.30
C THR A 60 -7.91 -6.90 9.97
N ASP A 61 -8.88 -6.51 10.80
CA ASP A 61 -10.29 -6.71 10.49
C ASP A 61 -10.71 -5.80 9.31
N VAL A 62 -11.33 -6.40 8.28
CA VAL A 62 -11.78 -5.69 7.07
C VAL A 62 -13.22 -6.04 6.75
N GLN A 63 -13.92 -5.16 6.03
CA GLN A 63 -15.28 -5.41 5.55
C GLN A 63 -15.27 -6.25 4.26
N SER A 64 -16.44 -6.78 3.87
CA SER A 64 -16.60 -7.52 2.59
C SER A 64 -16.26 -6.64 1.38
N GLN A 65 -16.58 -5.35 1.45
CA GLN A 65 -16.08 -4.32 0.56
C GLN A 65 -15.13 -3.40 1.32
N GLN A 66 -13.88 -3.33 0.91
CA GLN A 66 -12.84 -2.61 1.65
C GLN A 66 -12.00 -1.75 0.71
N GLN A 67 -11.77 -0.50 1.09
CA GLN A 67 -10.75 0.31 0.43
C GLN A 67 -9.36 -0.10 0.93
N MET A 68 -8.48 -0.41 -0.02
CA MET A 68 -7.06 -0.67 0.18
C MET A 68 -6.29 0.58 -0.21
N ASN A 69 -5.33 1.01 0.60
CA ASN A 69 -4.53 2.21 0.37
C ASN A 69 -3.05 1.86 0.21
N PHE A 70 -2.39 2.59 -0.68
CA PHE A 70 -1.00 2.42 -1.04
C PHE A 70 -0.29 3.75 -1.01
N THR A 71 0.94 3.75 -0.54
CA THR A 71 1.90 4.83 -0.81
C THR A 71 2.77 4.40 -1.96
N VAL A 72 2.93 5.30 -2.94
CA VAL A 72 3.75 5.08 -4.13
C VAL A 72 4.75 6.23 -4.25
N PRO A 73 5.98 6.00 -4.74
CA PRO A 73 6.90 7.09 -5.04
C PRO A 73 6.32 7.99 -6.12
N SER A 74 6.36 9.30 -5.89
CA SER A 74 6.07 10.30 -6.92
C SER A 74 7.01 10.07 -8.11
N SER A 75 6.49 10.17 -9.33
CA SER A 75 7.08 9.82 -10.63
C SER A 75 6.84 8.39 -11.11
N GLN A 76 6.39 7.44 -10.27
CA GLN A 76 6.15 6.07 -10.70
C GLN A 76 4.78 5.88 -11.34
N LYS A 77 4.73 5.13 -12.45
CA LYS A 77 3.50 4.85 -13.20
C LYS A 77 3.28 3.36 -13.30
N GLY A 78 2.04 2.93 -13.41
CA GLY A 78 1.75 1.53 -13.67
C GLY A 78 0.43 1.06 -13.09
N MET A 79 0.40 -0.20 -12.67
CA MET A 79 -0.80 -0.86 -12.16
C MET A 79 -0.52 -1.66 -10.90
N ILE A 80 -1.32 -1.44 -9.87
CA ILE A 80 -1.34 -2.26 -8.66
C ILE A 80 -2.45 -3.30 -8.83
N SER A 81 -2.09 -4.58 -8.92
CA SER A 81 -3.03 -5.69 -8.95
C SER A 81 -3.15 -6.34 -7.58
N LEU A 82 -4.40 -6.55 -7.13
CA LEU A 82 -4.71 -7.09 -5.82
C LEU A 82 -5.23 -8.52 -5.92
N PHE A 83 -4.72 -9.37 -5.05
CA PHE A 83 -5.07 -10.77 -4.96
C PHE A 83 -5.32 -11.18 -3.52
N TYR A 84 -6.18 -12.18 -3.31
CA TYR A 84 -6.47 -12.77 -2.01
C TYR A 84 -6.08 -14.24 -1.95
N LEU A 85 -5.47 -14.65 -0.85
CA LEU A 85 -5.24 -16.05 -0.50
C LEU A 85 -5.89 -16.34 0.85
N THR A 86 -6.78 -17.34 0.91
CA THR A 86 -7.33 -17.79 2.20
C THR A 86 -6.27 -18.56 2.98
N ALA A 87 -6.24 -18.38 4.30
CA ALA A 87 -5.37 -19.15 5.19
C ALA A 87 -5.93 -20.55 5.50
N GLU A 88 -7.17 -20.83 5.08
CA GLU A 88 -7.83 -22.12 5.31
C GLU A 88 -7.34 -23.21 4.37
N ASN A 89 -7.37 -24.45 4.84
CA ASN A 89 -7.23 -25.68 4.04
C ASN A 89 -5.94 -25.77 3.20
N ASN A 90 -4.86 -25.12 3.65
CA ASN A 90 -3.58 -25.07 2.92
C ASN A 90 -3.75 -24.59 1.47
N ASN A 91 -4.71 -23.69 1.22
CA ASN A 91 -4.95 -23.17 -0.11
C ASN A 91 -3.71 -22.40 -0.62
N THR A 92 -3.35 -22.62 -1.88
CA THR A 92 -2.22 -21.96 -2.56
C THR A 92 -2.68 -21.09 -3.74
N SER A 93 -3.99 -21.03 -4.00
CA SER A 93 -4.57 -20.34 -5.15
C SER A 93 -4.95 -18.89 -4.81
N TRP A 94 -4.29 -17.96 -5.49
CA TRP A 94 -4.55 -16.53 -5.39
C TRP A 94 -5.77 -16.15 -6.23
N LYS A 95 -6.78 -15.54 -5.60
CA LYS A 95 -7.99 -15.03 -6.26
C LYS A 95 -7.82 -13.54 -6.58
N PRO A 96 -8.13 -13.07 -7.81
CA PRO A 96 -8.08 -11.64 -8.12
C PRO A 96 -9.17 -10.88 -7.37
N LEU A 97 -8.83 -9.67 -6.89
CA LEU A 97 -9.72 -8.76 -6.18
C LEU A 97 -10.03 -7.50 -6.99
N ALA A 98 -9.00 -6.73 -7.34
CA ALA A 98 -9.15 -5.44 -8.02
C ALA A 98 -7.81 -5.01 -8.66
N ASN A 99 -7.86 -3.94 -9.45
CA ASN A 99 -6.70 -3.24 -9.97
C ASN A 99 -6.81 -1.74 -9.67
N ALA A 100 -5.67 -1.07 -9.48
CA ALA A 100 -5.56 0.37 -9.35
C ALA A 100 -4.52 0.90 -10.35
N THR A 101 -4.82 2.01 -11.02
CA THR A 101 -3.85 2.69 -11.90
C THR A 101 -3.04 3.70 -11.10
N VAL A 102 -1.74 3.80 -11.39
CA VAL A 102 -0.83 4.81 -10.84
C VAL A 102 -0.40 5.73 -11.99
N SER A 103 -0.70 7.02 -11.88
CA SER A 103 -0.59 7.99 -12.97
C SER A 103 0.77 8.71 -13.06
N GLY A 104 1.62 8.60 -12.03
CA GLY A 104 2.94 9.24 -11.95
C GLY A 104 2.99 10.44 -11.04
N ASP A 105 1.87 11.11 -10.83
CA ASP A 105 1.77 12.26 -9.92
C ASP A 105 1.11 11.87 -8.58
N ASP A 106 0.65 10.62 -8.49
CA ASP A 106 0.08 10.06 -7.28
C ASP A 106 1.18 9.80 -6.24
N THR A 107 0.89 10.15 -4.99
CA THR A 107 1.67 9.71 -3.81
C THR A 107 0.88 8.74 -2.95
N THR A 108 -0.44 8.76 -3.10
CA THR A 108 -1.38 7.84 -2.47
C THR A 108 -2.32 7.31 -3.53
N VAL A 109 -2.49 5.99 -3.59
CA VAL A 109 -3.41 5.31 -4.50
C VAL A 109 -4.34 4.45 -3.66
N SER A 110 -5.60 4.35 -4.08
CA SER A 110 -6.55 3.46 -3.41
C SER A 110 -7.26 2.55 -4.41
N ALA A 111 -7.68 1.38 -3.93
CA ALA A 111 -8.52 0.46 -4.68
C ALA A 111 -9.55 -0.16 -3.75
N THR A 112 -10.82 -0.12 -4.16
CA THR A 112 -11.88 -0.81 -3.45
C THR A 112 -11.92 -2.26 -3.91
N VAL A 113 -11.71 -3.19 -2.99
CA VAL A 113 -11.84 -4.63 -3.23
C VAL A 113 -13.22 -5.11 -2.79
N ASN A 114 -13.70 -6.16 -3.44
CA ASN A 114 -14.85 -6.92 -2.98
C ASN A 114 -14.43 -8.39 -2.76
N PHE A 115 -14.66 -8.90 -1.55
CA PHE A 115 -14.39 -10.27 -1.15
C PHE A 115 -15.57 -11.23 -1.36
N ASP A 116 -16.74 -10.75 -1.78
CA ASP A 116 -17.93 -11.55 -2.04
C ASP A 116 -17.63 -12.65 -3.07
N GLY A 117 -17.95 -13.90 -2.72
CA GLY A 117 -17.63 -15.08 -3.53
C GLY A 117 -16.13 -15.41 -3.62
N LYS A 118 -15.25 -14.63 -2.96
CA LYS A 118 -13.80 -14.89 -2.87
C LYS A 118 -13.41 -15.43 -1.51
N ALA A 119 -14.07 -15.01 -0.44
CA ALA A 119 -13.84 -15.43 0.93
C ALA A 119 -15.16 -15.59 1.69
N SER A 120 -15.16 -16.44 2.71
CA SER A 120 -16.25 -16.53 3.67
C SER A 120 -16.08 -15.47 4.78
N PRO A 121 -17.16 -15.01 5.42
CA PRO A 121 -17.07 -14.17 6.60
C PRO A 121 -16.29 -14.85 7.75
N ASP A 122 -15.63 -14.05 8.59
CA ASP A 122 -14.79 -14.51 9.73
C ASP A 122 -13.54 -15.33 9.33
N THR A 123 -13.27 -15.48 8.03
CA THR A 123 -12.07 -16.15 7.51
C THR A 123 -10.85 -15.22 7.53
N LYS A 124 -9.70 -15.81 7.89
CA LYS A 124 -8.39 -15.17 7.78
C LYS A 124 -7.78 -15.42 6.40
N GLY A 125 -7.02 -14.45 5.92
CA GLY A 125 -6.25 -14.59 4.69
C GLY A 125 -5.22 -13.49 4.51
N THR A 126 -4.64 -13.46 3.32
CA THR A 126 -3.61 -12.51 2.93
C THR A 126 -4.04 -11.81 1.66
N VAL A 127 -3.99 -10.48 1.67
CA VAL A 127 -4.10 -9.66 0.47
C VAL A 127 -2.70 -9.37 -0.03
N LYS A 128 -2.41 -9.72 -1.28
CA LYS A 128 -1.17 -9.41 -1.99
C LYS A 128 -1.43 -8.29 -2.99
N ALA A 129 -0.61 -7.25 -2.93
CA ALA A 129 -0.52 -6.22 -3.94
C ALA A 129 0.74 -6.43 -4.78
N VAL A 130 0.58 -6.38 -6.09
CA VAL A 130 1.67 -6.47 -7.06
C VAL A 130 1.68 -5.20 -7.87
N PHE A 131 2.75 -4.41 -7.77
CA PHE A 131 2.91 -3.18 -8.55
C PHE A 131 3.76 -3.45 -9.78
N PHE A 132 3.11 -3.41 -10.94
CA PHE A 132 3.73 -3.48 -12.26
C PHE A 132 4.01 -2.06 -12.75
N ARG A 133 5.27 -1.64 -12.64
CA ARG A 133 5.72 -0.32 -13.09
C ARG A 133 5.83 -0.26 -14.61
N THR A 134 5.47 0.88 -15.20
CA THR A 134 5.51 1.13 -16.66
C THR A 134 6.39 2.33 -17.04
N ASP A 135 6.82 3.12 -16.05
CA ASP A 135 7.72 4.27 -16.20
C ASP A 135 9.20 3.88 -16.22
N SER A 136 9.52 2.68 -15.71
CA SER A 136 10.88 2.13 -15.74
C SER A 136 11.05 1.17 -16.92
N ASN A 137 12.30 0.89 -17.34
CA ASN A 137 12.57 -0.07 -18.41
C ASN A 137 11.79 -1.37 -18.16
N LEU A 138 11.20 -1.96 -19.22
CA LEU A 138 10.36 -3.18 -19.16
C LEU A 138 11.04 -4.41 -18.51
N SER A 139 12.31 -4.30 -18.14
CA SER A 139 13.08 -5.29 -17.38
C SER A 139 12.86 -5.22 -15.87
N ASP A 140 12.17 -4.19 -15.38
CA ASP A 140 11.94 -4.00 -13.96
C ASP A 140 10.97 -5.04 -13.42
N LYS A 141 11.44 -5.83 -12.45
CA LYS A 141 10.61 -6.82 -11.75
C LYS A 141 9.48 -6.10 -11.01
N PRO A 142 8.30 -6.71 -10.91
CA PRO A 142 7.21 -6.16 -10.10
C PRO A 142 7.60 -6.07 -8.63
N LEU A 143 6.97 -5.12 -7.92
CA LEU A 143 7.11 -4.96 -6.48
C LEU A 143 5.94 -5.65 -5.77
N TYR A 144 6.23 -6.28 -4.63
CA TYR A 144 5.29 -7.10 -3.88
C TYR A 144 5.09 -6.56 -2.47
N GLN A 145 3.84 -6.50 -2.05
CA GLN A 145 3.43 -6.18 -0.68
C GLN A 145 2.31 -7.11 -0.25
N CYS A 146 2.29 -7.51 1.02
CA CYS A 146 1.20 -8.30 1.59
C CYS A 146 0.70 -7.68 2.88
N ALA A 147 -0.60 -7.77 3.11
CA ALA A 147 -1.22 -7.52 4.40
C ALA A 147 -2.09 -8.73 4.79
N ASP A 148 -2.13 -9.03 6.07
CA ASP A 148 -2.97 -10.07 6.62
C ASP A 148 -4.31 -9.48 7.05
N VAL A 149 -5.39 -10.12 6.62
CA VAL A 149 -6.74 -9.62 6.84
C VAL A 149 -7.62 -10.70 7.45
N LYS A 150 -8.53 -10.28 8.31
CA LYS A 150 -9.64 -11.09 8.78
C LYS A 150 -10.91 -10.44 8.28
N LEU A 151 -11.70 -11.18 7.48
CA LEU A 151 -12.99 -10.66 7.07
C LEU A 151 -13.90 -10.57 8.27
N GLY A 152 -14.45 -9.38 8.51
CA GLY A 152 -15.49 -9.18 9.51
C GLY A 152 -16.70 -10.07 9.22
N LYS A 153 -17.53 -10.25 10.26
CA LYS A 153 -18.85 -10.85 10.03
C LYS A 153 -19.60 -9.96 9.06
N GLU A 154 -20.19 -10.57 8.04
CA GLU A 154 -21.03 -9.86 7.09
C GLU A 154 -22.09 -9.10 7.90
N VAL A 155 -21.97 -7.77 7.92
CA VAL A 155 -23.07 -6.95 8.42
C VAL A 155 -24.09 -7.10 7.33
N LYS A 156 -25.00 -8.07 7.49
CA LYS A 156 -26.11 -8.33 6.58
C LYS A 156 -26.68 -6.97 6.23
N SER A 157 -26.39 -6.50 5.01
CA SER A 157 -26.77 -5.18 4.56
C SER A 157 -28.27 -5.13 4.76
N THR A 158 -28.74 -4.40 5.78
CA THR A 158 -30.15 -4.11 5.87
C THR A 158 -30.42 -3.36 4.58
N PRO A 159 -31.27 -3.87 3.67
CA PRO A 159 -31.53 -3.20 2.42
C PRO A 159 -31.86 -1.76 2.79
N SER A 160 -31.03 -0.84 2.31
CA SER A 160 -31.28 0.57 2.46
C SER A 160 -32.56 0.78 1.67
N ASN A 161 -33.69 0.71 2.37
CA ASN A 161 -34.95 1.26 1.90
C ASN A 161 -34.68 2.76 1.83
N ALA A 162 -34.04 3.19 0.75
CA ALA A 162 -34.16 4.52 0.22
C ALA A 162 -35.65 4.67 -0.11
N ALA A 163 -36.42 5.00 0.92
CA ALA A 163 -37.70 5.65 0.75
C ALA A 163 -37.38 6.90 -0.07
N SER A 164 -37.71 6.82 -1.34
CA SER A 164 -37.89 7.95 -2.23
C SER A 164 -38.60 9.07 -1.47
N LEU A 165 -37.84 10.09 -1.07
CA LEU A 165 -38.42 11.36 -0.65
C LEU A 165 -39.12 11.95 -1.89
N PRO A 166 -40.45 12.18 -1.85
CA PRO A 166 -41.09 12.93 -2.91
C PRO A 166 -40.51 14.36 -2.87
N ILE A 167 -39.97 14.79 -4.01
CA ILE A 167 -39.60 16.18 -4.25
C ILE A 167 -40.90 16.98 -4.23
N ALA A 168 -41.24 17.54 -3.07
CA ALA A 168 -42.32 18.49 -2.93
C ALA A 168 -41.83 19.84 -3.46
N SER A 169 -42.18 20.12 -4.73
CA SER A 169 -42.09 21.43 -5.36
C SER A 169 -42.71 22.50 -4.46
N SER A 170 -41.85 23.31 -3.84
CA SER A 170 -42.27 24.47 -3.05
C SER A 170 -41.92 25.72 -3.84
N LEU A 171 -42.90 26.23 -4.60
CA LEU A 171 -42.93 27.62 -5.04
C LEU A 171 -42.90 28.51 -3.79
N LEU A 172 -41.88 29.35 -3.64
CA LEU A 172 -41.99 30.55 -2.78
C LEU A 172 -41.42 31.78 -3.50
N ALA A 173 -42.38 32.51 -4.08
CA ALA A 173 -42.58 33.95 -4.01
C ALA A 173 -41.34 34.88 -4.07
N LEU A 174 -41.21 35.50 -5.24
CA LEU A 174 -40.75 36.86 -5.43
C LEU A 174 -41.30 37.80 -4.33
N THR A 175 -40.41 38.47 -3.60
CA THR A 175 -40.72 39.76 -2.97
C THR A 175 -39.59 40.73 -3.27
N ALA A 176 -39.89 41.67 -4.16
CA ALA A 176 -39.12 42.87 -4.36
C ALA A 176 -39.27 43.77 -3.13
N VAL A 177 -38.16 44.20 -2.54
CA VAL A 177 -38.14 45.36 -1.65
C VAL A 177 -37.23 46.40 -2.29
N ALA A 178 -37.88 47.37 -2.93
CA ALA A 178 -37.28 48.66 -3.19
C ALA A 178 -37.21 49.44 -1.87
N ALA A 179 -36.04 49.98 -1.53
CA ALA A 179 -35.93 51.09 -0.60
C ALA A 179 -34.73 51.95 -1.01
N LEU A 180 -35.05 53.11 -1.58
CA LEU A 180 -34.17 54.27 -1.70
C LEU A 180 -33.65 54.66 -0.31
N LEU A 181 -32.38 55.07 -0.22
CA LEU A 181 -32.04 56.25 0.58
C LEU A 181 -30.76 56.92 0.08
N GLN A 182 -30.92 58.21 -0.22
CA GLN A 182 -29.92 59.18 -0.61
C GLN A 182 -29.13 59.70 0.61
N MET A 183 -28.11 60.52 0.32
CA MET A 183 -27.41 61.51 1.17
C MET A 183 -26.23 60.93 1.98
N HIS A 184 -24.97 61.38 1.84
CA HIS A 184 -24.40 62.65 1.40
C HIS A 184 -23.18 62.47 0.50
#